data_AF-A0A9E5VN98-F1
#
_entry.id   AF-A0A9E5VN98-F1
#
_cell.length_a   1.000
_cell.length_b   1.000
_cell.length_c   1.000
_cell.angle_alpha   90.00
_cell.angle_beta   90.00
_cell.angle_gamma   90.00
#
_symmetry.space_group_name_H-M   'P 1'
#
loop_
_entity.id
_entity.type
_entity.pdbx_description
1 polymer ?
#
loop_
_entity_poly.entity_id
_entity_poly.type
_entity_poly.pdbx_seq_one_letter_code
_entity_poly.pdbx_strand_id
1 'polypeptide(L)'
;MKYRRRRLLVLKRKHIRIIIIIAAVIAAAVVLALVTQANARRSEKQSAVAAVAARGMISIGLRGDLGALCTYNEETGAFEGLEKDVAEEIVARLFPDGIIVNFVRVNSETKDSELRRGALDMSLGASVDMGKSGISYTEPFFADASAILVQGGQVTDIAQLNGKVIAVVQNSLLAASSEKDKDVNILEEYLGKLGLDVTVKKYASYPEAVDALKIGAVSGIAASELNLKRFGLKGMLLLPERFLPSRYCVQVRSDLGAFSQAVSDCIDEMRRDGTLAALAEKWNLVDYSALGS
;
A
#
# COMPACT_ATOMS: atom_id res chain seq x y z
N MET A 1 59.73 31.83 29.68
CA MET A 1 58.86 31.01 28.79
C MET A 1 57.61 30.39 29.44
N LYS A 2 57.62 29.90 30.70
CA LYS A 2 56.46 29.22 31.33
C LYS A 2 55.18 30.08 31.47
N TYR A 3 55.30 31.39 31.68
CA TYR A 3 54.16 32.30 31.86
C TYR A 3 53.34 32.53 30.57
N ARG A 4 54.01 32.70 29.41
CA ARG A 4 53.34 32.86 28.10
C ARG A 4 52.56 31.61 27.68
N ARG A 5 53.08 30.40 27.92
CA ARG A 5 52.37 29.13 27.64
C ARG A 5 51.12 28.94 28.50
N ARG A 6 51.17 29.27 29.81
CA ARG A 6 49.98 29.22 30.68
C ARG A 6 48.90 30.21 30.27
N ARG A 7 49.26 31.44 29.88
CA ARG A 7 48.31 32.46 29.43
C ARG A 7 47.60 32.08 28.12
N LEU A 8 48.33 31.48 27.17
CA LEU A 8 47.78 30.94 25.91
C LEU A 8 46.81 29.76 26.14
N LEU A 9 47.10 28.86 27.08
CA LEU A 9 46.21 27.75 27.44
C LEU A 9 44.90 28.22 28.09
N VAL A 10 44.96 29.26 28.93
CA VAL A 10 43.77 29.86 29.56
C VAL A 10 42.91 30.59 28.54
N LEU A 11 43.52 31.35 27.62
CA LEU A 11 42.80 31.99 26.50
C LEU A 11 42.13 30.96 25.60
N LYS A 12 42.82 29.88 25.19
CA LYS A 12 42.24 28.77 24.42
C LYS A 12 41.07 28.11 25.16
N ARG A 13 41.18 27.83 26.47
CA ARG A 13 40.07 27.27 27.27
C ARG A 13 38.87 28.21 27.37
N LYS A 14 39.09 29.54 27.48
CA LYS A 14 38.00 30.53 27.49
C LYS A 14 37.29 30.60 26.14
N HIS A 15 38.03 30.55 25.04
CA HIS A 15 37.46 30.57 23.68
C HIS A 15 36.70 29.26 23.39
N ILE A 16 37.24 28.10 23.80
CA ILE A 16 36.54 26.81 23.71
C ILE A 16 35.22 26.84 24.51
N ARG A 17 35.21 27.39 25.74
CA ARG A 17 33.97 27.54 26.53
C ARG A 17 32.94 28.44 25.85
N ILE A 18 33.37 29.56 25.27
CA ILE A 18 32.47 30.48 24.54
C ILE A 18 31.89 29.77 23.31
N ILE A 19 32.71 29.03 22.56
CA ILE A 19 32.25 28.26 21.38
C ILE A 19 31.23 27.19 21.81
N ILE A 20 31.46 26.47 22.91
CA ILE A 20 30.50 25.47 23.43
C ILE A 20 29.17 26.13 23.84
N ILE A 21 29.21 27.29 24.50
CA ILE A 21 27.99 28.01 24.89
C ILE A 21 27.23 28.49 23.65
N ILE A 22 27.91 29.06 22.66
CA ILE A 22 27.29 29.49 21.40
C ILE A 22 26.67 28.28 20.68
N ALA A 23 27.39 27.16 20.58
CA ALA A 23 26.87 25.94 19.97
C ALA A 23 25.63 25.40 20.70
N ALA A 24 25.62 25.42 22.04
CA ALA A 24 24.47 25.02 22.84
C ALA A 24 23.26 25.94 22.65
N VAL A 25 23.47 27.26 22.56
CA VAL A 25 22.40 28.24 22.29
C VAL A 25 21.81 28.05 20.89
N ILE A 26 22.66 27.82 19.88
CA ILE A 26 22.20 27.52 18.51
C ILE A 26 21.39 26.22 18.50
N ALA A 27 21.88 25.16 19.15
CA ALA A 27 21.16 23.90 19.23
C ALA A 27 19.79 24.07 19.91
N ALA A 28 19.71 24.81 21.01
CA ALA A 28 18.45 25.11 21.68
C ALA A 28 17.48 25.91 20.80
N ALA A 29 17.97 26.91 20.05
CA ALA A 29 17.15 27.69 19.13
C ALA A 29 16.61 26.84 17.97
N VAL A 30 17.42 25.92 17.42
CA VAL A 30 16.98 24.97 16.40
C VAL A 30 15.90 24.03 16.94
N VAL A 31 16.10 23.46 18.14
CA VAL A 31 15.09 22.59 18.77
C VAL A 31 13.79 23.37 19.00
N LEU A 32 13.84 24.60 19.50
CA LEU A 32 12.66 25.42 19.69
C LEU A 32 11.93 25.70 18.37
N ALA A 33 12.66 26.02 17.30
CA ALA A 33 12.07 26.24 15.98
C ALA A 33 11.40 24.98 15.39
N LEU A 34 11.99 23.80 15.61
CA LEU A 34 11.40 22.53 15.19
C LEU A 34 10.12 22.22 15.99
N VAL A 35 10.11 22.47 17.30
CA VAL A 35 8.93 22.26 18.15
C VAL A 35 7.80 23.21 17.76
N THR A 36 8.09 24.49 17.52
CA THR A 36 7.05 25.46 17.09
C THR A 36 6.47 25.09 15.73
N GLN A 37 7.30 24.67 14.77
CA GLN A 37 6.84 24.22 13.46
C GLN A 37 6.01 22.94 13.56
N ALA A 38 6.40 21.98 14.39
CA ALA A 38 5.63 20.76 14.62
C ALA A 38 4.25 21.06 15.23
N ASN A 39 4.19 21.97 16.20
CA ASN A 39 2.92 22.40 16.80
C ASN A 39 2.01 23.10 15.79
N ALA A 40 2.56 23.96 14.93
CA ALA A 40 1.79 24.62 13.87
C ALA A 40 1.18 23.60 12.89
N ARG A 41 1.98 22.63 12.43
CA ARG A 41 1.49 21.53 11.55
C ARG A 41 0.42 20.70 12.24
N ARG A 42 0.59 20.37 13.52
CA ARG A 42 -0.41 19.64 14.30
C ARG A 42 -1.73 20.40 14.38
N SER A 43 -1.67 21.71 14.66
CA SER A 43 -2.85 22.57 14.71
C SER A 43 -3.57 22.65 13.37
N GLU A 44 -2.82 22.71 12.26
CA GLU A 44 -3.38 22.73 10.91
C GLU A 44 -4.14 21.42 10.58
N LYS A 45 -3.53 20.27 10.89
CA LYS A 45 -4.17 18.95 10.73
C LYS A 45 -5.44 18.84 11.58
N GLN A 46 -5.38 19.26 12.85
CA GLN A 46 -6.55 19.27 13.74
C GLN A 46 -7.68 20.14 13.20
N SER A 47 -7.37 21.32 12.65
CA SER A 47 -8.36 22.18 12.01
C SER A 47 -8.97 21.54 10.76
N ALA A 48 -8.18 20.84 9.95
CA ALA A 48 -8.67 20.17 8.75
C ALA A 48 -9.59 18.99 9.09
N VAL A 49 -9.23 18.19 10.10
CA VAL A 49 -10.09 17.12 10.65
C VAL A 49 -11.38 17.70 11.23
N ALA A 50 -11.30 18.79 12.00
CA ALA A 50 -12.47 19.48 12.54
C ALA A 50 -13.41 20.02 11.44
N ALA A 51 -12.86 20.48 10.30
CA ALA A 51 -13.68 20.91 9.16
C ALA A 51 -14.44 19.74 8.53
N VAL A 52 -13.86 18.53 8.49
CA VAL A 52 -14.58 17.32 8.10
C VAL A 52 -15.65 16.97 9.14
N ALA A 53 -15.31 16.98 10.43
CA ALA A 53 -16.23 16.69 11.53
C ALA A 53 -17.44 17.65 11.55
N ALA A 54 -17.23 18.93 11.23
CA ALA A 54 -18.29 19.93 11.15
C ALA A 54 -19.34 19.66 10.06
N ARG A 55 -19.01 18.85 9.03
CA ARG A 55 -19.99 18.35 8.05
C ARG A 55 -20.87 17.22 8.61
N GLY A 56 -20.51 16.65 9.76
CA GLY A 56 -21.22 15.58 10.46
C GLY A 56 -21.05 14.19 9.86
N MET A 57 -20.44 14.08 8.68
CA MET A 57 -20.29 12.83 7.94
C MET A 57 -18.96 12.79 7.18
N ILE A 58 -18.38 11.59 7.09
CA ILE A 58 -17.27 11.25 6.20
C ILE A 58 -17.72 10.17 5.21
N SER A 59 -17.49 10.40 3.91
CA SER A 59 -17.80 9.43 2.84
C SER A 59 -16.54 8.68 2.42
N ILE A 60 -16.58 7.35 2.49
CA ILE A 60 -15.42 6.47 2.26
C ILE A 60 -15.71 5.49 1.12
N GLY A 61 -14.89 5.53 0.05
CA GLY A 61 -15.01 4.63 -1.09
C GLY A 61 -14.34 3.28 -0.83
N LEU A 62 -15.09 2.19 -1.01
CA LEU A 62 -14.59 0.81 -0.92
C LEU A 62 -15.02 -0.04 -2.12
N ARG A 63 -14.14 -0.95 -2.56
CA ARG A 63 -14.46 -1.96 -3.59
C ARG A 63 -15.02 -3.22 -2.96
N GLY A 64 -16.18 -3.68 -3.40
CA GLY A 64 -16.88 -4.82 -2.79
C GLY A 64 -16.56 -6.20 -3.38
N ASP A 65 -15.55 -6.34 -4.24
CA ASP A 65 -15.32 -7.51 -5.09
C ASP A 65 -13.97 -8.21 -4.87
N LEU A 66 -13.24 -7.85 -3.82
CA LEU A 66 -11.84 -8.23 -3.58
C LEU A 66 -11.65 -9.38 -2.56
N GLY A 67 -12.72 -9.98 -2.06
CA GLY A 67 -12.64 -11.07 -1.08
C GLY A 67 -12.22 -10.56 0.30
N ALA A 68 -11.22 -11.20 0.92
CA ALA A 68 -10.73 -10.84 2.26
C ALA A 68 -10.18 -9.41 2.37
N LEU A 69 -9.77 -8.81 1.25
CA LEU A 69 -9.46 -7.38 1.21
C LEU A 69 -10.71 -6.53 1.45
N CYS A 70 -11.77 -6.78 0.69
CA CYS A 70 -13.05 -6.09 0.85
C CYS A 70 -14.14 -6.79 0.02
N THR A 71 -15.25 -7.13 0.67
CA THR A 71 -16.45 -7.70 0.07
C THR A 71 -17.65 -6.85 0.47
N TYR A 72 -18.60 -6.67 -0.45
CA TYR A 72 -19.88 -6.05 -0.17
C TYR A 72 -20.97 -7.12 -0.09
N ASN A 73 -21.65 -7.20 1.04
CA ASN A 73 -22.78 -8.09 1.25
C ASN A 73 -24.05 -7.40 0.77
N GLU A 74 -24.63 -7.87 -0.35
CA GLU A 74 -25.83 -7.30 -0.96
C GLU A 74 -27.09 -7.44 -0.07
N GLU A 75 -27.12 -8.45 0.82
CA GLU A 75 -28.26 -8.70 1.70
C GLU A 75 -28.27 -7.75 2.90
N THR A 76 -27.09 -7.49 3.49
CA THR A 76 -26.96 -6.62 4.66
C THR A 76 -26.64 -5.17 4.31
N GLY A 77 -26.17 -4.92 3.08
CA GLY A 77 -25.68 -3.62 2.64
C GLY A 77 -24.35 -3.22 3.29
N ALA A 78 -23.59 -4.17 3.82
CA ALA A 78 -22.38 -3.91 4.60
C ALA A 78 -21.09 -4.32 3.87
N PHE A 79 -20.01 -3.59 4.14
CA PHE A 79 -18.66 -3.98 3.74
C PHE A 79 -17.98 -4.80 4.83
N GLU A 80 -17.20 -5.78 4.40
CA GLU A 80 -16.38 -6.65 5.26
C GLU A 80 -15.02 -6.87 4.60
N GLY A 81 -13.94 -6.73 5.36
CA GLY A 81 -12.58 -6.97 4.87
C GLY A 81 -11.53 -6.05 5.49
N LEU A 82 -10.27 -6.28 5.15
CA LEU A 82 -9.14 -5.46 5.58
C LEU A 82 -9.35 -3.97 5.28
N GLU A 83 -9.80 -3.60 4.08
CA GLU A 83 -9.98 -2.18 3.72
C GLU A 83 -11.03 -1.50 4.61
N LYS A 84 -12.11 -2.20 4.93
CA LYS A 84 -13.13 -1.68 5.84
C LYS A 84 -12.58 -1.47 7.25
N ASP A 85 -11.86 -2.45 7.80
CA ASP A 85 -11.32 -2.35 9.15
C ASP A 85 -10.23 -1.26 9.25
N VAL A 86 -9.38 -1.11 8.22
CA VAL A 86 -8.41 -0.02 8.13
C VAL A 86 -9.12 1.34 8.08
N ALA A 87 -10.19 1.46 7.29
CA ALA A 87 -10.97 2.69 7.20
C ALA A 87 -11.61 3.07 8.55
N GLU A 88 -12.18 2.10 9.27
CA GLU A 88 -12.76 2.33 10.60
C GLU A 88 -11.70 2.74 11.63
N GLU A 89 -10.52 2.12 11.60
CA GLU A 89 -9.41 2.49 12.49
C GLU A 89 -8.92 3.92 12.23
N ILE A 90 -8.80 4.33 10.96
CA ILE A 90 -8.49 5.72 10.59
C ILE A 90 -9.57 6.67 11.14
N VAL A 91 -10.85 6.32 10.96
CA VAL A 91 -11.96 7.14 11.48
C VAL A 91 -11.90 7.23 13.00
N ALA A 92 -11.66 6.13 13.71
CA ALA A 92 -11.58 6.11 15.17
C ALA A 92 -10.43 7.00 15.70
N ARG A 93 -9.29 7.02 15.01
CA ARG A 93 -8.14 7.88 15.38
C ARG A 93 -8.39 9.36 15.08
N LEU A 94 -9.02 9.67 13.94
CA LEU A 94 -9.27 11.06 13.53
C LEU A 94 -10.47 11.68 14.25
N PHE A 95 -11.49 10.90 14.56
CA PHE A 95 -12.77 11.34 15.11
C PHE A 95 -13.10 10.58 16.41
N PRO A 96 -12.33 10.78 17.50
CA PRO A 96 -12.53 10.06 18.76
C PRO A 96 -13.88 10.33 19.42
N ASP A 97 -14.51 11.47 19.13
CA ASP A 97 -15.85 11.82 19.59
C ASP A 97 -16.98 11.27 18.68
N GLY A 98 -16.60 10.55 17.61
CA GLY A 98 -17.49 9.96 16.63
C GLY A 98 -17.80 10.89 15.44
N ILE A 99 -18.16 10.26 14.32
CA ILE A 99 -18.66 10.88 13.09
C ILE A 99 -19.57 9.88 12.37
N ILE A 100 -20.54 10.35 11.57
CA ILE A 100 -21.30 9.46 10.70
C ILE A 100 -20.37 8.97 9.58
N VAL A 101 -20.24 7.66 9.44
CA VAL A 101 -19.46 7.04 8.36
C VAL A 101 -20.40 6.56 7.27
N ASN A 102 -20.21 7.07 6.06
CA ASN A 102 -20.94 6.65 4.87
C ASN A 102 -20.01 5.86 3.94
N PHE A 103 -20.09 4.54 3.98
CA PHE A 103 -19.35 3.69 3.04
C PHE A 103 -20.05 3.65 1.68
N VAL A 104 -19.32 3.99 0.63
CA VAL A 104 -19.81 4.07 -0.74
C VAL A 104 -19.11 3.02 -1.59
N ARG A 105 -19.90 2.21 -2.30
CA ARG A 105 -19.36 1.25 -3.26
C ARG A 105 -18.76 1.97 -4.46
N VAL A 106 -17.50 1.69 -4.74
CA VAL A 106 -16.78 2.23 -5.90
C VAL A 106 -16.22 1.10 -6.76
N ASN A 107 -15.82 1.44 -7.98
CA ASN A 107 -14.99 0.59 -8.82
C ASN A 107 -13.68 1.33 -9.16
N SER A 108 -12.71 0.60 -9.74
CA SER A 108 -11.39 1.17 -10.06
C SER A 108 -11.43 2.34 -11.05
N GLU A 109 -12.45 2.42 -11.91
CA GLU A 109 -12.57 3.44 -12.96
C GLU A 109 -13.22 4.74 -12.43
N THR A 110 -14.16 4.62 -11.50
CA THR A 110 -14.95 5.76 -11.01
C THR A 110 -14.42 6.36 -9.72
N LYS A 111 -13.69 5.60 -8.88
CA LYS A 111 -13.25 6.07 -7.55
C LYS A 111 -12.52 7.42 -7.58
N ASP A 112 -11.65 7.62 -8.56
CA ASP A 112 -10.84 8.84 -8.66
C ASP A 112 -11.68 10.07 -9.04
N SER A 113 -12.71 9.90 -9.88
CA SER A 113 -13.62 11.00 -10.24
C SER A 113 -14.55 11.36 -9.08
N GLU A 114 -14.98 10.36 -8.31
CA GLU A 114 -15.77 10.53 -7.08
C GLU A 114 -15.01 11.32 -6.00
N LEU A 115 -13.72 11.01 -5.81
CA LEU A 115 -12.82 11.79 -4.94
C LEU A 115 -12.69 13.23 -5.43
N ARG A 116 -12.37 13.44 -6.72
CA ARG A 116 -12.16 14.77 -7.29
C ARG A 116 -13.40 15.67 -7.15
N ARG A 117 -14.60 15.13 -7.38
CA ARG A 117 -15.86 15.89 -7.23
C ARG A 117 -16.30 16.09 -5.78
N GLY A 118 -15.60 15.49 -4.81
CA GLY A 118 -15.91 15.61 -3.38
C GLY A 118 -17.09 14.76 -2.92
N ALA A 119 -17.49 13.75 -3.71
CA ALA A 119 -18.49 12.77 -3.27
C ALA A 119 -17.90 11.80 -2.24
N LEU A 120 -16.58 11.61 -2.27
CA LEU A 120 -15.80 10.85 -1.31
C LEU A 120 -14.76 11.76 -0.67
N ASP A 121 -14.53 11.56 0.63
CA ASP A 121 -13.46 12.21 1.37
C ASP A 121 -12.17 11.38 1.35
N MET A 122 -12.32 10.06 1.35
CA MET A 122 -11.22 9.11 1.14
C MET A 122 -11.69 7.84 0.43
N SER A 123 -10.77 7.10 -0.17
CA SER A 123 -11.01 5.77 -0.73
C SER A 123 -9.83 4.85 -0.42
N LEU A 124 -10.07 3.55 -0.35
CA LEU A 124 -9.02 2.55 -0.23
C LEU A 124 -8.94 1.72 -1.50
N GLY A 125 -7.74 1.27 -1.84
CA GLY A 125 -7.54 0.34 -2.95
C GLY A 125 -6.13 0.37 -3.53
N ALA A 126 -5.94 -0.42 -4.58
CA ALA A 126 -4.67 -0.50 -5.30
C ALA A 126 -4.24 0.87 -5.87
N SER A 127 -2.95 1.17 -5.71
CA SER A 127 -2.27 2.34 -6.26
C SER A 127 -1.71 2.00 -7.63
N VAL A 128 -2.51 2.28 -8.67
CA VAL A 128 -2.19 1.94 -10.07
C VAL A 128 -1.59 3.11 -10.86
N ASP A 129 -1.62 4.34 -10.32
CA ASP A 129 -1.12 5.55 -11.01
C ASP A 129 -0.69 6.63 -9.99
N MET A 130 0.45 6.43 -9.33
CA MET A 130 1.10 7.46 -8.51
C MET A 130 1.65 8.57 -9.41
N GLY A 131 0.79 9.52 -9.83
CA GLY A 131 1.20 10.64 -10.67
C GLY A 131 0.10 11.34 -11.48
N LYS A 132 -1.14 10.82 -11.51
CA LYS A 132 -2.28 11.52 -12.14
C LYS A 132 -2.91 12.55 -11.19
N SER A 133 -3.36 13.67 -11.77
CA SER A 133 -3.70 14.94 -11.11
C SER A 133 -4.69 14.86 -9.94
N GLY A 134 -4.34 15.51 -8.83
CA GLY A 134 -5.27 15.93 -7.77
C GLY A 134 -5.63 14.88 -6.70
N ILE A 135 -4.96 13.73 -6.66
CA ILE A 135 -5.14 12.71 -5.60
C ILE A 135 -3.80 12.47 -4.89
N SER A 136 -3.83 12.54 -3.57
CA SER A 136 -2.75 12.19 -2.66
C SER A 136 -2.95 10.75 -2.18
N TYR A 137 -1.84 10.05 -1.97
CA TYR A 137 -1.80 8.67 -1.54
C TYR A 137 -0.98 8.56 -0.26
N THR A 138 -1.43 7.74 0.68
CA THR A 138 -0.62 7.35 1.84
C THR A 138 0.49 6.38 1.42
N GLU A 139 1.44 6.13 2.32
CA GLU A 139 2.20 4.87 2.28
C GLU A 139 1.22 3.68 2.29
N PRO A 140 1.58 2.53 1.67
CA PRO A 140 0.66 1.41 1.56
C PRO A 140 0.30 0.85 2.94
N PHE A 141 -0.99 0.63 3.18
CA PHE A 141 -1.46 -0.06 4.39
C PHE A 141 -1.35 -1.58 4.24
N PHE A 142 -1.19 -2.07 3.01
CA PHE A 142 -1.04 -3.46 2.64
C PHE A 142 -0.42 -3.56 1.24
N ALA A 143 0.31 -4.63 0.95
CA ALA A 143 0.65 -5.00 -0.42
C ALA A 143 0.37 -6.48 -0.68
N ASP A 144 -0.33 -6.75 -1.79
CA ASP A 144 -0.41 -8.09 -2.38
C ASP A 144 0.82 -8.32 -3.28
N ALA A 145 1.05 -9.56 -3.69
CA ALA A 145 2.10 -9.88 -4.66
C ALA A 145 1.59 -10.87 -5.70
N SER A 146 2.16 -10.78 -6.91
CA SER A 146 1.97 -11.81 -7.91
C SER A 146 2.71 -13.08 -7.51
N ALA A 147 2.09 -14.22 -7.81
CA ALA A 147 2.61 -15.56 -7.55
C ALA A 147 2.19 -16.50 -8.69
N ILE A 148 2.66 -17.75 -8.62
CA ILE A 148 2.30 -18.79 -9.60
C ILE A 148 1.75 -20.01 -8.85
N LEU A 149 0.55 -20.43 -9.25
CA LEU A 149 -0.11 -21.64 -8.79
C LEU A 149 0.12 -22.76 -9.81
N VAL A 150 0.52 -23.94 -9.36
CA VAL A 150 0.82 -25.11 -10.22
C VAL A 150 0.07 -26.34 -9.73
N GLN A 151 0.04 -27.40 -10.55
CA GLN A 151 -0.48 -28.70 -10.12
C GLN A 151 0.50 -29.33 -9.12
N GLY A 152 -0.01 -29.74 -7.96
CA GLY A 152 0.81 -30.35 -6.91
C GLY A 152 1.50 -31.63 -7.38
N GLY A 153 2.78 -31.77 -7.05
CA GLY A 153 3.60 -32.93 -7.40
C GLY A 153 4.12 -32.96 -8.84
N GLN A 154 3.73 -32.01 -9.70
CA GLN A 154 4.26 -31.90 -11.06
C GLN A 154 5.33 -30.82 -11.19
N VAL A 155 5.10 -29.68 -10.54
CA VAL A 155 6.03 -28.55 -10.48
C VAL A 155 6.21 -28.14 -9.02
N THR A 156 7.44 -27.93 -8.60
CA THR A 156 7.80 -27.54 -7.22
C THR A 156 8.65 -26.29 -7.13
N ASP A 157 9.21 -25.84 -8.25
CA ASP A 157 10.05 -24.65 -8.34
C ASP A 157 9.77 -23.88 -9.64
N ILE A 158 10.10 -22.59 -9.65
CA ILE A 158 9.86 -21.71 -10.80
C ILE A 158 10.73 -22.07 -12.01
N ALA A 159 11.89 -22.70 -11.83
CA ALA A 159 12.81 -23.03 -12.93
C ALA A 159 12.25 -24.13 -13.84
N GLN A 160 11.44 -25.04 -13.28
CA GLN A 160 10.71 -26.07 -14.02
C GLN A 160 9.64 -25.51 -14.98
N LEU A 161 9.33 -24.21 -14.89
CA LEU A 161 8.41 -23.53 -15.81
C LEU A 161 9.08 -23.12 -17.13
N ASN A 162 10.40 -23.27 -17.27
CA ASN A 162 11.09 -22.95 -18.52
C ASN A 162 10.54 -23.78 -19.70
N GLY A 163 10.23 -23.11 -20.80
CA GLY A 163 9.57 -23.66 -21.99
C GLY A 163 8.10 -24.04 -21.79
N LYS A 164 7.45 -23.64 -20.69
CA LYS A 164 6.06 -24.02 -20.38
C LYS A 164 5.06 -22.92 -20.73
N VAL A 165 3.79 -23.32 -20.82
CA VAL A 165 2.66 -22.42 -21.00
C VAL A 165 2.08 -22.04 -19.65
N ILE A 166 1.97 -20.74 -19.36
CA ILE A 166 1.42 -20.22 -18.11
C ILE A 166 0.13 -19.45 -18.40
N ALA A 167 -0.93 -19.78 -17.66
CA ALA A 167 -2.20 -19.08 -17.76
C ALA A 167 -2.17 -17.74 -17.02
N VAL A 168 -2.78 -16.73 -17.62
CA VAL A 168 -3.14 -15.46 -16.97
C VAL A 168 -4.59 -15.12 -17.31
N VAL A 169 -5.28 -14.36 -16.47
CA VAL A 169 -6.62 -13.87 -16.78
C VAL A 169 -6.51 -12.57 -17.61
N GLN A 170 -7.36 -12.43 -18.62
CA GLN A 170 -7.46 -11.22 -19.44
C GLN A 170 -7.64 -9.97 -18.57
N ASN A 171 -7.11 -8.83 -19.03
CA ASN A 171 -7.16 -7.54 -18.33
C ASN A 171 -6.51 -7.51 -16.92
N SER A 172 -5.77 -8.56 -16.54
CA SER A 172 -4.91 -8.54 -15.35
C SER A 172 -3.58 -7.84 -15.64
N LEU A 173 -2.89 -7.40 -14.58
CA LEU A 173 -1.54 -6.83 -14.67
C LEU A 173 -0.59 -7.73 -15.48
N LEU A 174 -0.57 -9.02 -15.16
CA LEU A 174 0.33 -9.98 -15.78
C LEU A 174 0.01 -10.26 -17.26
N ALA A 175 -1.23 -10.01 -17.68
CA ALA A 175 -1.68 -10.13 -19.06
C ALA A 175 -1.50 -8.85 -19.88
N ALA A 176 -1.14 -7.73 -19.26
CA ALA A 176 -0.86 -6.47 -19.95
C ALA A 176 0.43 -6.59 -20.76
N SER A 177 0.56 -5.81 -21.83
CA SER A 177 1.80 -5.71 -22.59
C SER A 177 2.85 -4.94 -21.78
N SER A 178 4.11 -5.32 -21.92
CA SER A 178 5.23 -4.59 -21.35
C SER A 178 5.28 -3.16 -21.92
N GLU A 179 5.89 -2.26 -21.15
CA GLU A 179 6.23 -0.92 -21.63
C GLU A 179 7.37 -0.94 -22.65
N LYS A 180 8.30 -1.89 -22.50
CA LYS A 180 9.50 -1.99 -23.35
C LYS A 180 9.24 -2.71 -24.67
N ASP A 181 8.35 -3.70 -24.64
CA ASP A 181 7.98 -4.49 -25.81
C ASP A 181 6.47 -4.78 -25.77
N LYS A 182 5.75 -4.37 -26.82
CA LYS A 182 4.30 -4.50 -26.87
C LYS A 182 3.83 -5.91 -27.19
N ASP A 183 4.71 -6.73 -27.75
CA ASP A 183 4.43 -8.12 -28.11
C ASP A 183 4.69 -9.08 -26.94
N VAL A 184 5.35 -8.61 -25.88
CA VAL A 184 5.66 -9.38 -24.67
C VAL A 184 4.74 -8.96 -23.52
N ASN A 185 4.18 -9.92 -22.80
CA ASN A 185 3.39 -9.61 -21.60
C ASN A 185 4.25 -9.36 -20.36
N ILE A 186 3.72 -8.64 -19.36
CA ILE A 186 4.46 -8.29 -18.13
C ILE A 186 5.02 -9.54 -17.42
N LEU A 187 4.28 -10.66 -17.43
CA LEU A 187 4.77 -11.92 -16.88
C LEU A 187 5.99 -12.48 -17.63
N GLU A 188 5.94 -12.48 -18.96
CA GLU A 188 7.04 -12.96 -19.81
C GLU A 188 8.28 -12.07 -19.65
N GLU A 189 8.10 -10.75 -19.58
CA GLU A 189 9.21 -9.84 -19.29
C GLU A 189 9.83 -10.14 -17.91
N TYR A 190 9.00 -10.37 -16.89
CA TYR A 190 9.49 -10.67 -15.54
C TYR A 190 10.26 -12.00 -15.50
N LEU A 191 9.68 -13.08 -16.04
CA LEU A 191 10.30 -14.40 -16.03
C LEU A 191 11.53 -14.48 -16.96
N GLY A 192 11.51 -13.75 -18.08
CA GLY A 192 12.65 -13.62 -18.98
C GLY A 192 13.87 -12.99 -18.30
N LYS A 193 13.68 -12.03 -17.38
CA LYS A 193 14.79 -11.48 -16.55
C LYS A 193 15.40 -12.51 -15.61
N LEU A 194 14.68 -13.58 -15.29
CA LEU A 194 15.17 -14.71 -14.50
C LEU A 194 15.78 -15.82 -15.40
N GLY A 195 15.85 -15.60 -16.71
CA GLY A 195 16.33 -16.60 -17.67
C GLY A 195 15.31 -17.70 -18.00
N LEU A 196 14.03 -17.45 -17.74
CA LEU A 196 12.93 -18.39 -18.01
C LEU A 196 12.15 -17.92 -19.23
N ASP A 197 12.13 -18.75 -20.26
CA ASP A 197 11.30 -18.56 -21.46
C ASP A 197 9.95 -19.25 -21.22
N VAL A 198 8.86 -18.49 -21.17
CA VAL A 198 7.51 -19.05 -21.00
C VAL A 198 6.58 -18.50 -22.05
N THR A 199 5.52 -19.23 -22.36
CA THR A 199 4.44 -18.73 -23.22
C THR A 199 3.24 -18.37 -22.37
N VAL A 200 2.75 -17.14 -22.47
CA VAL A 200 1.51 -16.74 -21.80
C VAL A 200 0.28 -17.14 -22.62
N LYS A 201 -0.68 -17.80 -21.95
CA LYS A 201 -2.01 -18.05 -22.51
C LYS A 201 -3.07 -17.31 -21.69
N LYS A 202 -3.88 -16.51 -22.37
CA LYS A 202 -4.91 -15.68 -21.73
C LYS A 202 -6.24 -16.43 -21.64
N TYR A 203 -6.86 -16.40 -20.47
CA TYR A 203 -8.16 -17.01 -20.16
C TYR A 203 -9.17 -15.93 -19.77
N ALA A 204 -10.46 -16.17 -20.02
CA ALA A 204 -11.50 -15.18 -19.72
C ALA A 204 -11.79 -15.07 -18.21
N SER A 205 -11.51 -16.13 -17.44
CA SER A 205 -11.79 -16.18 -16.01
C SER A 205 -10.82 -17.09 -15.25
N TYR A 206 -10.73 -16.90 -13.92
CA TYR A 206 -9.94 -17.77 -13.05
C TYR A 206 -10.44 -19.23 -13.05
N PRO A 207 -11.75 -19.53 -12.98
CA PRO A 207 -12.24 -20.91 -13.11
C PRO A 207 -11.78 -21.60 -14.40
N GLU A 208 -11.80 -20.89 -15.54
CA GLU A 208 -11.35 -21.45 -16.82
C GLU A 208 -9.84 -21.74 -16.82
N ALA A 209 -9.03 -20.84 -16.26
CA ALA A 209 -7.59 -21.06 -16.09
C ALA A 209 -7.30 -22.25 -15.15
N VAL A 210 -8.09 -22.41 -14.09
CA VAL A 210 -8.02 -23.53 -13.13
C VAL A 210 -8.37 -24.85 -13.81
N ASP A 211 -9.40 -24.89 -14.65
CA ASP A 211 -9.75 -26.10 -15.39
C ASP A 211 -8.69 -26.46 -16.44
N ALA A 212 -8.11 -25.47 -17.11
CA ALA A 212 -6.98 -25.68 -18.00
C ALA A 212 -5.74 -26.25 -17.29
N LEU A 213 -5.45 -25.80 -16.07
CA LEU A 213 -4.37 -26.36 -15.26
C LEU A 213 -4.64 -27.82 -14.89
N LYS A 214 -5.87 -28.16 -14.45
CA LYS A 214 -6.24 -29.53 -14.08
C LYS A 214 -6.07 -30.54 -15.20
N ILE A 215 -6.41 -30.16 -16.43
CA ILE A 215 -6.28 -31.03 -17.61
C ILE A 215 -4.87 -31.00 -18.22
N GLY A 216 -3.93 -30.25 -17.63
CA GLY A 216 -2.56 -30.14 -18.10
C GLY A 216 -2.37 -29.30 -19.38
N ALA A 217 -3.37 -28.49 -19.76
CA ALA A 217 -3.27 -27.60 -20.92
C ALA A 217 -2.32 -26.40 -20.67
N VAL A 218 -2.09 -26.05 -19.40
CA VAL A 218 -1.08 -25.09 -18.92
C VAL A 218 -0.33 -25.71 -17.75
N SER A 219 0.88 -25.24 -17.48
CA SER A 219 1.73 -25.74 -16.38
C SER A 219 1.64 -24.88 -15.11
N GLY A 220 1.00 -23.72 -15.19
CA GLY A 220 0.73 -22.88 -14.04
C GLY A 220 -0.25 -21.76 -14.35
N ILE A 221 -0.72 -21.09 -13.30
CA ILE A 221 -1.56 -19.89 -13.37
C ILE A 221 -0.83 -18.80 -12.61
N ALA A 222 -0.54 -17.68 -13.27
CA ALA A 222 0.07 -16.53 -12.63
C ALA A 222 -1.00 -15.45 -12.39
N ALA A 223 -1.10 -14.99 -11.14
CA ALA A 223 -2.00 -13.92 -10.73
C ALA A 223 -1.56 -13.37 -9.36
N SER A 224 -2.31 -12.40 -8.83
CA SER A 224 -2.13 -11.97 -7.45
C SER A 224 -2.43 -13.11 -6.47
N GLU A 225 -1.70 -13.21 -5.36
CA GLU A 225 -1.87 -14.29 -4.40
C GLU A 225 -3.29 -14.34 -3.83
N LEU A 226 -3.92 -13.18 -3.62
CA LEU A 226 -5.32 -13.11 -3.22
C LEU A 226 -6.25 -13.87 -4.19
N ASN A 227 -6.06 -13.67 -5.50
CA ASN A 227 -6.85 -14.36 -6.50
C ASN A 227 -6.51 -15.86 -6.55
N LEU A 228 -5.23 -16.22 -6.44
CA LEU A 228 -4.83 -17.63 -6.44
C LEU A 228 -5.34 -18.39 -5.21
N LYS A 229 -5.38 -17.76 -4.03
CA LYS A 229 -6.00 -18.34 -2.83
C LYS A 229 -7.51 -18.45 -2.94
N ARG A 230 -8.16 -17.49 -3.60
CA ARG A 230 -9.62 -17.48 -3.79
C ARG A 230 -10.10 -18.56 -4.77
N PHE A 231 -9.37 -18.78 -5.86
CA PHE A 231 -9.80 -19.67 -6.95
C PHE A 231 -9.01 -20.99 -7.03
N GLY A 232 -7.87 -21.10 -6.34
CA GLY A 232 -7.10 -22.32 -6.25
C GLY A 232 -7.88 -23.45 -5.56
N LEU A 233 -7.57 -24.68 -5.93
CA LEU A 233 -8.27 -25.87 -5.45
C LEU A 233 -7.32 -26.84 -4.74
N LYS A 234 -7.91 -27.75 -3.97
CA LYS A 234 -7.19 -28.85 -3.32
C LYS A 234 -6.39 -29.64 -4.37
N GLY A 235 -5.10 -29.88 -4.09
CA GLY A 235 -4.19 -30.57 -4.99
C GLY A 235 -3.34 -29.65 -5.88
N MET A 236 -3.53 -28.33 -5.75
CA MET A 236 -2.64 -27.32 -6.34
C MET A 236 -1.62 -26.83 -5.31
N LEU A 237 -0.48 -26.33 -5.79
CA LEU A 237 0.60 -25.79 -4.98
C LEU A 237 0.88 -24.34 -5.40
N LEU A 238 0.91 -23.44 -4.42
CA LEU A 238 1.40 -22.08 -4.65
C LEU A 238 2.92 -22.09 -4.51
N LEU A 239 3.64 -21.72 -5.57
CA LEU A 239 5.10 -21.62 -5.53
C LEU A 239 5.55 -20.56 -4.51
N PRO A 240 6.76 -20.67 -3.92
CA PRO A 240 7.22 -19.76 -2.88
C PRO A 240 7.53 -18.34 -3.39
N GLU A 241 7.82 -18.16 -4.68
CA GLU A 241 8.19 -16.87 -5.26
C GLU A 241 7.05 -15.85 -5.20
N ARG A 242 7.41 -14.59 -4.89
CA ARG A 242 6.51 -13.44 -4.87
C ARG A 242 7.16 -12.28 -5.61
N PHE A 243 6.40 -11.66 -6.50
CA PHE A 243 6.92 -10.65 -7.40
C PHE A 243 5.87 -9.62 -7.79
N LEU A 244 6.30 -8.51 -8.40
CA LEU A 244 5.42 -7.43 -8.86
C LEU A 244 4.38 -7.04 -7.79
N PRO A 245 4.83 -6.51 -6.64
CA PRO A 245 3.96 -6.16 -5.53
C PRO A 245 2.92 -5.12 -5.96
N SER A 246 1.68 -5.32 -5.54
CA SER A 246 0.57 -4.41 -5.77
C SER A 246 0.25 -3.70 -4.46
N ARG A 247 0.60 -2.41 -4.40
CA ARG A 247 0.47 -1.56 -3.21
C ARG A 247 -0.95 -1.05 -3.04
N TYR A 248 -1.54 -1.23 -1.86
CA TYR A 248 -2.86 -0.71 -1.49
C TYR A 248 -2.69 0.48 -0.55
N CYS A 249 -3.26 1.62 -0.92
CA CYS A 249 -3.07 2.90 -0.25
C CYS A 249 -4.44 3.52 0.09
N VAL A 250 -4.44 4.47 1.03
CA VAL A 250 -5.58 5.38 1.20
C VAL A 250 -5.39 6.57 0.26
N GLN A 251 -6.45 6.91 -0.44
CA GLN A 251 -6.51 7.94 -1.47
C GLN A 251 -7.37 9.09 -0.97
N VAL A 252 -6.83 10.31 -0.99
CA VAL A 252 -7.49 11.53 -0.52
C VAL A 252 -7.27 12.62 -1.58
N ARG A 253 -8.22 13.54 -1.75
CA ARG A 253 -8.03 14.66 -2.70
C ARG A 253 -6.85 15.55 -2.27
N SER A 254 -5.98 15.93 -3.21
CA SER A 254 -4.73 16.65 -2.90
C SER A 254 -4.92 18.08 -2.40
N ASP A 255 -6.05 18.72 -2.71
CA ASP A 255 -6.39 20.05 -2.19
C ASP A 255 -6.75 20.03 -0.68
N LEU A 256 -6.98 18.85 -0.11
CA LEU A 256 -7.23 18.63 1.32
C LEU A 256 -5.93 18.45 2.11
N GLY A 257 -4.81 19.05 1.67
CA GLY A 257 -3.43 18.76 2.11
C GLY A 257 -3.25 18.34 3.58
N ALA A 258 -3.71 19.17 4.54
CA ALA A 258 -3.59 18.87 5.96
C ALA A 258 -4.42 17.65 6.43
N PHE A 259 -5.62 17.45 5.87
CA PHE A 259 -6.43 16.26 6.13
C PHE A 259 -5.80 15.01 5.51
N SER A 260 -5.31 15.10 4.26
CA SER A 260 -4.56 14.00 3.63
C SER A 260 -3.35 13.60 4.47
N GLN A 261 -2.62 14.56 5.03
CA GLN A 261 -1.49 14.27 5.91
C GLN A 261 -1.94 13.64 7.24
N ALA A 262 -3.08 14.05 7.80
CA ALA A 262 -3.63 13.42 9.01
C ALA A 262 -3.97 11.94 8.76
N VAL A 263 -4.55 11.61 7.60
CA VAL A 263 -4.81 10.22 7.18
C VAL A 263 -3.50 9.44 7.01
N SER A 264 -2.48 10.03 6.39
CA SER A 264 -1.15 9.41 6.28
C SER A 264 -0.51 9.14 7.64
N ASP A 265 -0.61 10.08 8.59
CA ASP A 265 -0.10 9.90 9.94
C ASP A 265 -0.79 8.69 10.62
N CYS A 266 -2.10 8.50 10.44
CA CYS A 266 -2.81 7.34 10.98
C CYS A 266 -2.25 6.01 10.44
N ILE A 267 -2.03 5.91 9.12
CA ILE A 267 -1.43 4.70 8.52
C ILE A 267 -0.04 4.44 9.09
N ASP A 268 0.76 5.49 9.26
CA ASP A 268 2.10 5.35 9.83
C ASP A 268 2.07 4.95 11.31
N GLU A 269 1.13 5.46 12.09
CA GLU A 269 0.93 5.05 13.49
C GLU A 269 0.46 3.61 13.57
N MET A 270 -0.54 3.21 12.78
CA MET A 270 -1.04 1.82 12.70
C MET A 270 0.07 0.84 12.29
N ARG A 271 1.04 1.30 11.50
CA ARG A 271 2.23 0.49 11.16
C ARG A 271 3.18 0.36 12.34
N ARG A 272 3.41 1.44 13.09
CA ARG A 272 4.33 1.47 14.24
C ARG A 272 3.81 0.70 15.45
N ASP A 273 2.51 0.76 15.71
CA ASP A 273 1.88 0.11 16.86
C ASP A 273 1.46 -1.34 16.60
N GLY A 274 1.54 -1.81 15.35
CA GLY A 274 1.24 -3.18 14.94
C GLY A 274 -0.22 -3.42 14.53
N THR A 275 -1.07 -2.40 14.54
CA THR A 275 -2.48 -2.52 14.13
C THR A 275 -2.64 -3.02 12.70
N LEU A 276 -1.83 -2.55 11.74
CA LEU A 276 -1.90 -3.05 10.36
C LEU A 276 -1.62 -4.56 10.28
N ALA A 277 -0.62 -5.04 11.03
CA ALA A 277 -0.26 -6.46 11.06
C ALA A 277 -1.39 -7.30 11.68
N ALA A 278 -1.96 -6.85 12.80
CA ALA A 278 -3.09 -7.51 13.45
C ALA A 278 -4.35 -7.57 12.54
N LEU A 279 -4.63 -6.49 11.81
CA LEU A 279 -5.73 -6.47 10.84
C LEU A 279 -5.47 -7.41 9.66
N ALA A 280 -4.25 -7.46 9.12
CA ALA A 280 -3.90 -8.40 8.06
C ALA A 280 -4.04 -9.86 8.53
N GLU A 281 -3.56 -10.17 9.75
CA GLU A 281 -3.69 -11.50 10.35
C GLU A 281 -5.15 -11.91 10.55
N LYS A 282 -6.01 -11.00 11.03
CA LYS A 282 -7.46 -11.23 11.17
C LYS A 282 -8.10 -11.74 9.87
N TRP A 283 -7.66 -11.22 8.73
CA TRP A 283 -8.17 -11.57 7.41
C TRP A 283 -7.35 -12.67 6.71
N ASN A 284 -6.39 -13.30 7.41
CA ASN A 284 -5.48 -14.30 6.87
C ASN A 284 -4.70 -13.82 5.63
N LEU A 285 -4.29 -12.55 5.67
CA LEU A 285 -3.55 -11.88 4.63
C LEU A 285 -2.07 -11.78 5.00
N VAL A 286 -1.21 -11.99 4.00
CA VAL A 286 0.24 -11.81 4.14
C VAL A 286 0.59 -10.49 3.47
N ASP A 287 1.17 -9.58 4.23
CA ASP A 287 1.59 -8.28 3.72
C ASP A 287 2.98 -8.36 3.07
N TYR A 288 3.04 -7.97 1.81
CA TYR A 288 4.25 -7.94 1.00
C TYR A 288 4.83 -6.52 0.84
N SER A 289 4.49 -5.59 1.73
CA SER A 289 4.96 -4.20 1.63
C SER A 289 6.50 -4.06 1.64
N ALA A 290 7.21 -5.05 2.20
CA ALA A 290 8.67 -5.14 2.17
C ALA A 290 9.24 -5.67 0.83
N LEU A 291 8.42 -6.29 -0.02
CA LEU A 291 8.82 -6.62 -1.38
C LEU A 291 8.75 -5.32 -2.21
N GLY A 292 9.90 -4.87 -2.72
CA GLY A 292 9.99 -3.64 -3.53
C GLY A 292 10.25 -2.35 -2.74
N SER A 293 10.72 -2.45 -1.49
CA SER A 293 11.46 -1.39 -0.80
C SER A 293 12.94 -1.41 -1.15
#